data_AF-A0A968LHE1-F1
#
_entry.id   AF-A0A968LHE1-F1
#
_cell.length_a   1.000
_cell.length_b   1.000
_cell.length_c   1.000
_cell.angle_alpha   90.00
_cell.angle_beta   90.00
_cell.angle_gamma   90.00
#
_symmetry.space_group_name_H-M   'P 1'
#
loop_
_entity.id
_entity.type
_entity.pdbx_description
1 polymer ?
#
loop_
_entity_poly.entity_id
_entity_poly.type
_entity_poly.pdbx_seq_one_letter_code
_entity_poly.pdbx_strand_id
1 'polypeptide(L)' 'MPADRRLPLWHPSEYLGEIGAAIVPCLLGLAHAAGRRGWAPGPTALVHVADEGGDRAAAIVRLSPGTPAPTCLGRAIGER' A
#
# COMPACT_ATOMS: atom_id res chain seq x y z
N MET A 1 -22.22 -6.61 4.54
CA MET A 1 -20.89 -5.97 4.50
C MET A 1 -20.50 -5.65 5.94
N PRO A 2 -19.43 -6.24 6.53
CA PRO A 2 -19.17 -6.09 7.96
C PRO A 2 -18.71 -4.67 8.32
N ALA A 3 -18.99 -4.26 9.57
CA ALA A 3 -19.10 -2.88 10.06
C ALA A 3 -17.79 -2.24 10.59
N ASP A 4 -16.64 -2.87 10.37
CA ASP A 4 -15.33 -2.24 10.52
C ASP A 4 -15.01 -1.51 9.21
N ARG A 5 -15.31 -0.20 9.16
CA ARG A 5 -15.03 0.65 8.00
C ARG A 5 -13.78 1.49 8.20
N ARG A 6 -12.76 0.97 8.90
CA ARG A 6 -11.48 1.66 9.02
C ARG A 6 -10.51 1.07 8.02
N LEU A 7 -10.14 1.88 7.02
CA LEU A 7 -9.00 1.55 6.18
C LEU A 7 -7.72 1.74 7.02
N PRO A 8 -6.71 0.87 6.89
CA PRO A 8 -5.43 1.06 7.52
C PRO A 8 -4.84 2.39 7.04
N LEU A 9 -4.57 3.28 7.99
CA LEU A 9 -3.86 4.53 7.73
C LEU A 9 -2.37 4.26 7.89
N TRP A 10 -1.59 4.68 6.90
CA TRP A 10 -0.13 4.66 6.99
C TRP A 10 0.38 6.10 7.01
N HIS A 11 1.16 6.46 8.03
CA HIS A 11 1.67 7.81 8.20
C HIS A 11 3.21 7.79 8.24
N PRO A 12 3.91 7.86 7.09
CA PRO A 12 5.35 7.70 7.03
C PRO A 12 6.15 8.67 7.91
N SER A 13 5.60 9.85 8.23
CA SER A 13 6.28 10.80 9.10
C SER A 13 6.39 10.34 10.55
N GLU A 14 5.66 9.30 10.98
CA GLU A 14 5.88 8.63 12.28
C GLU A 14 7.28 8.01 12.38
N TYR A 15 7.90 7.66 11.24
CA TYR A 15 9.23 7.04 11.18
C TYR A 15 10.29 7.89 10.49
N LEU A 16 9.90 8.74 9.54
CA LEU A 16 10.81 9.58 8.75
C LEU A 16 10.89 11.02 9.28
N GLY A 17 9.94 11.44 10.10
CA GLY A 17 9.77 12.85 10.47
C GLY A 17 9.31 13.71 9.29
N GLU A 18 9.54 15.02 9.42
CA GLU A 18 9.24 16.01 8.37
C GLU A 18 10.36 16.03 7.32
N ILE A 19 10.04 15.51 6.14
CA ILE A 19 10.97 15.39 5.00
C ILE A 19 10.57 16.29 3.82
N GLY A 20 9.63 17.21 4.05
CA GLY A 20 9.11 18.13 3.04
C GLY A 20 8.56 17.40 1.81
N ALA A 21 8.86 17.92 0.62
CA ALA A 21 8.35 17.40 -0.66
C ALA A 21 8.72 15.92 -0.92
N ALA A 22 9.71 15.36 -0.23
CA ALA A 22 10.06 13.94 -0.33
C ALA A 22 8.97 13.00 0.21
N ILE A 23 8.00 13.51 0.98
CA ILE A 23 6.89 12.70 1.49
C ILE A 23 6.05 12.05 0.39
N VAL A 24 5.90 12.72 -0.76
CA VAL A 24 5.13 12.22 -1.91
C VAL A 24 5.74 10.95 -2.51
N PRO A 25 7.02 10.94 -2.97
CA PRO A 25 7.62 9.71 -3.45
C PRO A 25 7.75 8.63 -2.36
N CYS A 26 7.91 8.98 -1.08
CA CYS A 26 7.88 8.02 0.02
C CYS A 26 6.53 7.31 0.15
N LEU A 27 5.42 8.05 0.07
CA LEU A 27 4.06 7.48 0.08
C LEU A 27 3.81 6.58 -1.13
N LEU A 28 4.30 6.97 -2.32
CA LEU A 28 4.20 6.13 -3.52
C LEU A 28 5.04 4.85 -3.40
N GLY A 29 6.25 4.95 -2.83
CA GLY A 29 7.10 3.79 -2.53
C GLY A 29 6.44 2.84 -1.53
N LEU A 30 5.80 3.38 -0.50
CA LEU A 30 5.04 2.60 0.48
C LEU A 30 3.86 1.89 -0.18
N ALA A 31 3.06 2.58 -0.99
CA ALA A 31 1.97 1.98 -1.75
C ALA A 31 2.48 0.89 -2.72
N HIS A 32 3.60 1.13 -3.39
CA HIS A 32 4.23 0.12 -4.25
C HIS A 32 4.62 -1.13 -3.45
N ALA A 33 5.28 -0.97 -2.30
CA ALA A 33 5.61 -2.07 -1.40
C ALA A 33 4.35 -2.76 -0.86
N ALA A 34 3.27 -2.00 -0.60
CA ALA A 34 1.94 -2.48 -0.19
C ALA A 34 1.38 -3.50 -1.17
N GLY A 35 1.33 -3.14 -2.45
CA GLY A 35 0.90 -4.04 -3.52
C GLY A 35 1.84 -5.22 -3.72
N ARG A 36 3.15 -4.98 -3.70
CA ARG A 36 4.16 -6.01 -3.95
C ARG A 36 4.22 -7.09 -2.89
N ARG A 37 3.97 -6.75 -1.63
CA ARG A 37 4.07 -7.68 -0.49
C ARG A 37 2.70 -8.17 0.00
N GLY A 38 1.60 -7.73 -0.62
CA GLY A 38 0.25 -8.27 -0.37
C GLY A 38 -0.36 -7.90 0.99
N TRP A 39 0.07 -6.80 1.59
CA TRP A 39 -0.41 -6.31 2.90
C TRP A 39 -1.43 -5.18 2.76
N ALA A 40 -1.65 -4.66 1.55
CA ALA A 40 -2.76 -3.76 1.27
C ALA A 40 -4.10 -4.52 1.34
N PRO A 41 -5.16 -3.93 1.91
CA PRO A 41 -6.48 -4.56 1.99
C PRO A 41 -7.19 -4.66 0.63
N GLY A 42 -6.68 -3.96 -0.40
CA GLY A 42 -7.29 -3.92 -1.72
C GLY A 42 -6.33 -3.45 -2.81
N PRO A 43 -6.80 -3.37 -4.07
CA PRO A 43 -5.97 -3.09 -5.24
C PRO A 43 -5.61 -1.62 -5.43
N THR A 44 -6.09 -0.74 -4.55
CA THR A 44 -5.91 0.71 -4.63
C THR A 44 -5.56 1.29 -3.28
N ALA A 45 -4.80 2.38 -3.27
CA ALA A 45 -4.55 3.18 -2.08
C ALA A 45 -4.90 4.66 -2.33
N LEU A 46 -5.36 5.33 -1.27
CA LEU A 46 -5.49 6.79 -1.23
C LEU A 46 -4.20 7.37 -0.65
N VAL A 47 -3.53 8.22 -1.43
CA VAL A 47 -2.40 9.03 -0.99
C VAL A 47 -2.91 10.44 -0.79
N HIS A 48 -2.67 11.02 0.37
CA HIS A 48 -3.02 12.41 0.65
C HIS A 48 -1.86 13.09 1.38
N VAL A 49 -1.63 14.36 1.05
CA VAL A 49 -0.57 15.18 1.62
C VAL A 49 -1.09 16.57 1.89
N ALA A 50 -0.48 17.20 2.88
CA ALA A 50 -0.77 18.53 3.33
C ALA A 50 0.55 19.25 3.60
N ASP A 51 0.60 20.54 3.27
CA ASP A 51 1.70 21.42 3.62
C ASP A 51 1.29 22.42 4.72
N GLU A 52 2.27 22.97 5.42
CA GLU A 52 2.09 24.02 6.43
C GLU A 52 1.49 25.30 5.84
N GLY A 53 1.75 25.58 4.56
CA GLY A 53 1.15 26.70 3.81
C GLY A 53 -0.36 26.57 3.56
N GLY A 54 -0.97 25.44 3.92
CA GLY A 54 -2.41 25.19 3.75
C GLY A 54 -2.76 24.41 2.48
N ASP A 55 -1.79 24.19 1.58
CA ASP A 55 -1.98 23.40 0.37
C ASP A 55 -2.25 21.93 0.69
N ARG A 56 -3.14 21.31 -0.10
CA ARG A 56 -3.57 19.92 0.06
C ARG A 56 -3.57 19.23 -1.30
N ALA A 57 -3.09 18.01 -1.36
CA ALA A 57 -3.18 17.17 -2.55
C ALA A 57 -3.59 15.75 -2.19
N ALA A 58 -4.31 15.10 -3.10
CA ALA A 58 -4.73 13.71 -2.95
C ALA A 58 -4.72 12.99 -4.31
N ALA A 59 -4.37 11.71 -4.29
CA ALA A 59 -4.36 10.85 -5.46
C ALA A 59 -4.80 9.43 -5.08
N ILE A 60 -5.56 8.79 -5.98
CA ILE A 60 -5.83 7.36 -5.91
C ILE A 60 -4.82 6.65 -6.80
N VAL A 61 -4.10 5.68 -6.24
CA VAL A 61 -3.11 4.88 -6.98
C VAL A 61 -3.55 3.44 -7.07
N ARG A 62 -3.35 2.82 -8.24
CA ARG A 62 -3.53 1.38 -8.42
C ARG A 62 -2.24 0.68 -8.00
N LEU A 63 -2.37 -0.30 -7.12
CA LEU A 63 -1.25 -1.05 -6.59
C LEU A 63 -0.84 -2.12 -7.61
N SER A 64 0.46 -2.20 -7.87
CA SER A 64 1.01 -3.30 -8.65
C SER A 64 1.13 -4.54 -7.75
N PRO A 65 0.39 -5.63 -8.04
CA PRO A 65 0.56 -6.85 -7.28
C PRO A 65 1.98 -7.39 -7.48
N GLY A 66 2.55 -7.98 -6.44
CA GLY A 66 3.78 -8.76 -6.60
C GLY A 66 3.54 -9.94 -7.53
N THR A 67 4.56 -10.36 -8.28
CA THR A 67 4.53 -11.67 -8.93
C THR A 67 4.29 -12.71 -7.85
N PRO A 68 3.22 -13.53 -7.92
CA PRO A 68 3.09 -14.64 -7.00
C PRO A 68 4.35 -15.50 -7.14
N ALA A 69 4.97 -15.88 -6.01
CA ALA A 69 6.03 -16.87 -6.04
C ALA A 69 5.52 -18.07 -6.86
N PRO A 70 6.36 -18.72 -7.70
CA PRO A 70 5.92 -19.88 -8.46
C PRO A 70 5.36 -20.89 -7.45
N THR A 71 4.04 -21.01 -7.41
CA THR A 71 3.37 -22.06 -6.66
C THR A 71 3.90 -23.34 -7.27
N CYS A 72 4.57 -24.18 -6.47
CA CYS A 72 4.98 -25.51 -6.89
C CYS A 72 3.72 -26.28 -7.31
N LEU A 73 3.34 -26.14 -8.58
CA LEU A 73 2.25 -26.84 -9.23
C LEU A 73 2.76 -28.27 -9.44
N GLY A 74 2.56 -29.14 -8.45
CA GLY A 74 3.03 -30.52 -8.56
C GLY A 74 3.10 -31.35 -7.29
N ARG A 75 2.27 -31.11 -6.26
CA ARG A 75 2.05 -32.14 -5.23
C ARG A 75 0.71 -32.82 -5.49
N ALA A 76 0.83 -34.00 -6.09
CA ALA A 76 -0.22 -34.91 -6.48
C ALA A 76 -1.30 -35.08 -5.40
N ILE A 77 -2.54 -34.94 -5.86
CA ILE A 77 -3.70 -35.62 -5.30
C ILE A 77 -3.60 -37.11 -5.69
N GLY A 78 -3.75 -38.03 -4.71
CA GLY A 78 -3.61 -39.49 -4.88
C GLY A 78 -2.19 -39.96 -4.55
N GLU A 79 -1.95 -40.96 -3.70
CA GLU A 79 -2.59 -42.28 -3.68
C GLU A 79 -2.81 -42.76 -2.23
N ARG A 80 -3.95 -43.42 -2.01
CA ARG A 80 -4.27 -44.24 -0.84
C ARG A 80 -4.62 -45.63 -1.35
#